data_AF-A0A1H6MZX2-F1
#
_entry.id   AF-A0A1H6MZX2-F1
#
_cell.length_a   1.000
_cell.length_b   1.000
_cell.length_c   1.000
_cell.angle_alpha   90.00
_cell.angle_beta   90.00
_cell.angle_gamma   90.00
#
_symmetry.space_group_name_H-M   'P 1'
#
loop_
_entity.id
_entity.type
_entity.pdbx_description
1 polymer ?
#
loop_
_entity_poly.entity_id
_entity_poly.type
_entity_poly.pdbx_seq_one_letter_code
_entity_poly.pdbx_strand_id
1 'polypeptide(L)'
;MAIAGINVFTDYETKSKHKRLSLGLEYQRTNFSANINKYHVFSDKKLVNSAKEGAWSGYDIKFNGQAPYLPWVKIKGTYYHWDTTTGSNIKGNVLGVDIELTPSVSFELGQENNNTMDATSYGKLTVKLPLGNKQKFTNFAIASKAFKDSSKMDLGELAWVERNNKIKNSTILFYGLTYSLVTSPKSGRVWLDRNLGARQVCTSSTDADCYGDYYQWGRAKDGHESSTSDTTKTRASSITTPAPNKFIINQDKGSTPRDWAKGGIDKRGGLRVAAWKDGGVNDICPAGFSVPSINELKEDTVDFSVTNTATAFSSFLKLPAAGSRNGYSGGLNDRGSETFLWMRVNVSAATDSDAMVVTSTGGAITNRPRTKGGSIRCIKDL
;
A
#
# COMPACT_ATOMS: atom_id res chain seq x y z
N MET A 1 17.82 -14.04 37.72
CA MET A 1 18.27 -15.05 36.74
C MET A 1 18.11 -14.49 35.34
N ALA A 2 18.92 -14.94 34.39
CA ALA A 2 18.80 -14.59 32.99
C ALA A 2 18.95 -15.86 32.14
N ILE A 3 18.27 -15.91 31.00
CA ILE A 3 18.47 -16.94 29.96
C ILE A 3 19.03 -16.30 28.73
N ALA A 4 19.93 -17.03 28.08
CA ALA A 4 20.28 -16.82 26.70
C ALA A 4 19.81 -18.03 25.88
N GLY A 5 19.23 -17.80 24.71
CA GLY A 5 18.73 -18.82 23.80
C GLY A 5 19.20 -18.58 22.38
N ILE A 6 19.25 -19.65 21.59
CA ILE A 6 19.47 -19.60 20.15
C ILE A 6 18.39 -20.44 19.46
N ASN A 7 17.85 -19.94 18.35
CA ASN A 7 16.82 -20.62 17.59
C ASN A 7 17.10 -20.53 16.08
N VAL A 8 16.62 -21.52 15.33
CA VAL A 8 16.74 -21.58 13.87
C VAL A 8 15.38 -21.92 13.28
N PHE A 9 14.96 -21.19 12.26
CA PHE A 9 13.69 -21.44 11.56
C PHE A 9 13.88 -21.47 10.05
N THR A 10 13.09 -22.31 9.39
CA THR A 10 12.85 -22.23 7.95
C THR A 10 11.41 -21.78 7.72
N ASP A 11 11.22 -20.71 6.96
CA ASP A 11 9.91 -20.20 6.59
C ASP A 11 9.64 -20.49 5.12
N TYR A 12 8.41 -20.89 4.82
CA TYR A 12 7.90 -21.03 3.47
C TYR A 12 6.56 -20.30 3.33
N GLU A 13 6.49 -19.36 2.40
CA GLU A 13 5.24 -18.68 2.09
C GLU A 13 4.62 -19.32 0.83
N THR A 14 3.44 -19.93 0.99
CA THR A 14 2.80 -20.71 -0.10
C THR A 14 2.41 -19.86 -1.30
N LYS A 15 2.02 -18.59 -1.10
CA LYS A 15 1.57 -17.68 -2.16
C LYS A 15 2.72 -17.17 -3.02
N SER A 16 3.76 -16.64 -2.39
CA SER A 16 4.94 -16.08 -3.07
C SER A 16 5.99 -17.15 -3.40
N LYS A 17 5.87 -18.34 -2.81
CA LYS A 17 6.83 -19.47 -2.88
C LYS A 17 8.24 -19.09 -2.42
N HIS A 18 8.36 -18.01 -1.64
CA HIS A 18 9.62 -17.59 -1.04
C HIS A 18 10.00 -18.51 0.12
N LYS A 19 11.31 -18.71 0.25
CA LYS A 19 11.93 -19.52 1.31
C LYS A 19 12.95 -18.67 2.04
N ARG A 20 12.92 -18.74 3.36
CA ARG A 20 13.78 -17.93 4.23
C ARG A 20 14.30 -18.76 5.38
N LEU A 21 15.58 -18.63 5.66
CA LEU A 21 16.23 -19.18 6.84
C LEU A 21 16.39 -18.05 7.84
N SER A 22 16.13 -18.30 9.13
CA SER A 22 16.44 -17.32 10.17
C SER A 22 17.21 -17.92 11.32
N LEU A 23 18.08 -17.10 11.89
CA LEU A 23 18.81 -17.36 13.12
C LEU A 23 18.38 -16.31 14.15
N GLY A 24 17.91 -16.75 15.31
CA GLY A 24 17.51 -15.88 16.42
C GLY A 24 18.40 -16.09 17.64
N LEU A 25 18.72 -14.98 18.31
CA LEU A 25 19.31 -14.96 19.65
C LEU A 25 18.32 -14.34 20.60
N GLU A 26 18.18 -14.93 21.78
CA GLU A 26 17.27 -14.49 22.82
C GLU A 26 18.02 -14.20 24.10
N TYR A 27 17.64 -13.12 24.77
CA TYR A 27 18.06 -12.80 26.13
C TYR A 27 16.83 -12.49 26.96
N GLN A 28 16.61 -13.22 28.05
CA GLN A 28 15.41 -13.08 28.87
C GLN A 28 15.76 -12.91 30.34
N ARG A 29 15.09 -11.97 31.00
CA ARG A 29 15.00 -11.74 32.44
C ARG A 29 13.54 -11.56 32.81
N THR A 30 13.23 -11.62 34.10
CA THR A 30 11.87 -11.44 34.63
C THR A 30 11.14 -10.21 34.10
N ASN A 31 11.83 -9.08 33.98
CA ASN A 31 11.24 -7.78 33.63
C ASN A 31 11.69 -7.25 32.25
N PHE A 32 12.53 -8.00 31.52
CA PHE A 32 13.13 -7.54 30.28
C PHE A 32 13.48 -8.72 29.37
N SER A 33 13.18 -8.60 28.08
CA SER A 33 13.70 -9.49 27.05
C SER A 33 14.22 -8.72 25.85
N ALA A 34 15.26 -9.29 25.23
CA ALA A 34 15.81 -8.83 23.96
C ALA A 34 15.89 -10.02 23.00
N ASN A 35 15.48 -9.81 21.74
CA ASN A 35 15.51 -10.83 20.70
C ASN A 35 16.17 -10.20 19.47
N ILE A 36 17.16 -10.88 18.91
CA ILE A 36 17.86 -10.45 17.70
C ILE A 36 17.67 -11.54 16.67
N ASN A 37 16.98 -11.23 15.58
CA ASN A 37 16.71 -12.19 14.52
C ASN A 37 17.36 -11.72 13.24
N LYS A 38 18.16 -12.59 12.61
CA LYS A 38 18.70 -12.39 11.27
C LYS A 38 17.96 -13.29 10.29
N TYR A 39 17.58 -12.73 9.16
CA TYR A 39 16.78 -13.37 8.13
C TYR A 39 17.56 -13.40 6.82
N HIS A 40 17.68 -14.60 6.25
CA HIS A 40 18.34 -14.81 4.97
C HIS A 40 17.36 -15.48 4.00
N VAL A 41 17.01 -14.76 2.93
CA VAL A 41 16.20 -15.29 1.85
C VAL A 41 17.10 -16.04 0.88
N PHE A 42 16.77 -17.30 0.61
CA PHE A 42 17.55 -18.17 -0.29
C PHE A 42 16.72 -18.67 -1.49
N SER A 43 15.47 -18.24 -1.61
CA SER A 43 14.70 -18.43 -2.84
C SER A 43 15.08 -17.39 -3.89
N ASP A 44 15.21 -17.79 -5.16
CA ASP A 44 15.37 -16.84 -6.27
C ASP A 44 14.21 -15.85 -6.34
N LYS A 45 14.41 -14.75 -7.08
CA LYS A 45 13.30 -13.88 -7.50
C LYS A 45 12.23 -14.74 -8.16
N LYS A 46 11.02 -14.72 -7.62
CA LYS A 46 9.91 -15.53 -8.13
C LYS A 46 8.99 -14.65 -8.96
N LEU A 47 8.51 -15.20 -10.07
CA LEU A 47 7.43 -14.61 -10.84
C LEU A 47 6.15 -14.80 -10.02
N VAL A 48 5.76 -13.77 -9.30
CA VAL A 48 4.47 -13.71 -8.62
C VAL A 48 3.63 -12.74 -9.43
N ASN A 49 2.54 -13.23 -10.02
CA ASN A 49 1.67 -12.42 -10.88
C ASN A 49 2.45 -11.64 -11.95
N SER A 50 3.28 -12.31 -12.77
CA SER A 50 3.92 -11.64 -13.91
C SER A 50 4.95 -10.53 -13.59
N ALA A 51 5.22 -10.24 -12.31
CA ALA A 51 6.29 -9.37 -11.82
C ALA A 51 7.36 -10.22 -11.10
N LYS A 52 8.65 -9.89 -11.26
CA LYS A 52 9.74 -10.55 -10.52
C LYS A 52 9.78 -9.98 -9.09
N GLU A 53 9.18 -10.71 -8.16
CA GLU A 53 9.23 -10.39 -6.73
C GLU A 53 10.49 -10.99 -6.10
N GLY A 54 11.17 -10.23 -5.26
CA GLY A 54 12.27 -10.71 -4.44
C GLY A 54 11.99 -10.43 -2.97
N ALA A 55 11.83 -11.49 -2.17
CA ALA A 55 11.82 -11.38 -0.73
C ALA A 55 13.14 -10.80 -0.20
N TRP A 56 13.06 -10.12 0.93
CA TRP A 56 14.17 -9.35 1.49
C TRP A 56 14.86 -10.10 2.63
N SER A 57 16.19 -10.13 2.58
CA SER A 57 17.00 -10.46 3.74
C SER A 57 17.00 -9.27 4.70
N GLY A 58 17.42 -9.48 5.94
CA GLY A 58 17.48 -8.40 6.91
C GLY A 58 17.64 -8.89 8.33
N TYR A 59 17.36 -8.00 9.27
CA TYR A 59 17.34 -8.33 10.69
C TYR A 59 16.34 -7.47 11.45
N ASP A 60 15.92 -7.97 12.60
CA ASP A 60 15.21 -7.18 13.60
C ASP A 60 15.83 -7.36 14.99
N ILE A 61 15.63 -6.33 15.81
CA ILE A 61 15.99 -6.33 17.22
C ILE A 61 14.74 -5.90 17.98
N LYS A 62 14.26 -6.77 18.86
CA LYS A 62 13.05 -6.56 19.66
C LYS A 62 13.38 -6.51 21.13
N PHE A 63 12.95 -5.45 21.80
CA PHE A 63 13.05 -5.24 23.23
C PHE A 63 11.66 -5.23 23.84
N ASN A 64 11.47 -5.96 24.93
CA ASN A 64 10.25 -5.92 25.71
C ASN A 64 10.62 -5.70 27.17
N GLY A 65 10.03 -4.69 27.81
CA GLY A 65 10.26 -4.39 29.22
C GLY A 65 8.95 -4.22 29.97
N GLN A 66 8.88 -4.69 31.21
CA GLN A 66 7.77 -4.35 32.10
C GLN A 66 7.80 -2.84 32.36
N ALA A 67 6.65 -2.16 32.27
CA ALA A 67 6.58 -0.76 32.67
C ALA A 67 6.79 -0.61 34.20
N PRO A 68 7.50 0.44 34.66
CA PRO A 68 7.67 0.69 36.08
C PRO A 68 6.34 0.82 36.82
N TYR A 69 6.19 0.11 37.94
CA TYR A 69 5.02 0.07 38.82
C TYR A 69 3.73 -0.51 38.19
N LEU A 70 3.74 -0.82 36.90
CA LEU A 70 2.59 -1.34 36.17
C LEU A 70 2.88 -2.78 35.71
N PRO A 71 2.69 -3.79 36.58
CA PRO A 71 3.04 -5.18 36.29
C PRO A 71 2.24 -5.85 35.18
N TRP A 72 1.20 -5.17 34.70
CA TRP A 72 0.27 -5.59 33.64
C TRP A 72 0.53 -4.88 32.31
N VAL A 73 1.55 -4.00 32.24
CA VAL A 73 1.97 -3.29 31.03
C VAL A 73 3.37 -3.72 30.62
N LYS A 74 3.55 -3.97 29.33
CA LYS A 74 4.85 -4.13 28.69
C LYS A 74 5.07 -3.03 27.64
N ILE A 75 6.23 -2.39 27.70
CA ILE A 75 6.72 -1.48 26.67
C ILE A 75 7.54 -2.30 25.68
N LYS A 76 7.18 -2.21 24.40
CA LYS A 76 7.83 -2.94 23.30
C LYS A 76 8.51 -1.96 22.36
N GLY A 77 9.75 -2.23 22.02
CA GLY A 77 10.52 -1.50 21.03
C GLY A 77 11.07 -2.46 20.00
N THR A 78 10.87 -2.20 18.71
CA THR A 78 11.47 -2.97 17.63
C THR A 78 12.25 -2.04 16.72
N TYR A 79 13.48 -2.39 16.39
CA TYR A 79 14.19 -1.84 15.25
C TYR A 79 14.33 -2.92 14.19
N TYR A 80 14.18 -2.56 12.92
CA TYR A 80 14.41 -3.50 11.83
C TYR A 80 15.15 -2.85 10.66
N HIS A 81 15.83 -3.69 9.89
CA HIS A 81 16.47 -3.33 8.63
C HIS A 81 16.27 -4.44 7.60
N TRP A 82 15.76 -4.10 6.43
CA TRP A 82 15.52 -5.01 5.32
C TRP A 82 16.33 -4.58 4.10
N ASP A 83 17.11 -5.53 3.58
CA ASP A 83 17.90 -5.39 2.36
C ASP A 83 16.97 -5.57 1.16
N THR A 84 16.51 -4.45 0.61
CA THR A 84 15.57 -4.47 -0.50
C THR A 84 16.26 -4.89 -1.79
N THR A 85 15.61 -5.75 -2.56
CA THR A 85 16.12 -6.15 -3.89
C THR A 85 15.89 -5.08 -4.97
N THR A 86 15.03 -4.10 -4.68
CA THR A 86 14.66 -2.98 -5.55
C THR A 86 14.44 -1.72 -4.69
N GLY A 87 15.07 -0.61 -5.06
CA GLY A 87 15.01 0.64 -4.30
C GLY A 87 15.92 0.68 -3.06
N SER A 88 15.70 1.70 -2.22
CA SER A 88 16.46 1.89 -0.97
C SER A 88 16.05 0.90 0.12
N ASN A 89 17.03 0.45 0.91
CA ASN A 89 16.81 -0.41 2.07
C ASN A 89 15.77 0.21 3.03
N ILE A 90 14.95 -0.66 3.63
CA ILE A 90 13.90 -0.22 4.56
C ILE A 90 14.42 -0.39 5.98
N LYS A 91 14.40 0.70 6.75
CA LYS A 91 14.69 0.71 8.17
C LYS A 91 13.59 1.43 8.91
N GLY A 92 13.24 0.93 10.08
CA GLY A 92 12.15 1.49 10.85
C GLY A 92 12.19 1.07 12.30
N ASN A 93 11.37 1.78 13.08
CA ASN A 93 11.15 1.53 14.48
C ASN A 93 9.66 1.29 14.73
N VAL A 94 9.37 0.37 15.64
CA VAL A 94 8.03 0.17 16.19
C VAL A 94 8.10 0.41 17.68
N LEU A 95 7.23 1.28 18.19
CA LEU A 95 7.03 1.48 19.62
C LEU A 95 5.61 1.04 19.98
N GLY A 96 5.48 0.14 20.95
CA GLY A 96 4.21 -0.42 21.36
C GLY A 96 4.04 -0.51 22.88
N VAL A 97 2.79 -0.49 23.31
CA VAL A 97 2.35 -0.70 24.69
C VAL A 97 1.38 -1.87 24.69
N ASP A 98 1.76 -2.96 25.35
CA ASP A 98 0.99 -4.21 25.46
C ASP A 98 0.41 -4.33 26.87
N ILE A 99 -0.91 -4.47 26.93
CA ILE A 99 -1.71 -4.49 28.15
C ILE A 99 -2.22 -5.93 28.33
N GLU A 100 -1.83 -6.57 29.43
CA GLU A 100 -2.29 -7.90 29.79
C GLU A 100 -3.69 -7.82 30.43
N LEU A 101 -4.72 -8.34 29.73
CA LEU A 101 -6.10 -8.36 30.21
C LEU A 101 -6.40 -9.60 31.05
N THR A 102 -5.82 -10.73 30.63
CA THR A 102 -5.76 -12.00 31.37
C THR A 102 -4.44 -12.69 31.02
N PRO A 103 -4.04 -13.78 31.71
CA PRO A 103 -2.83 -14.54 31.35
C PRO A 103 -2.79 -15.06 29.90
N SER A 104 -3.95 -15.17 29.23
CA SER A 104 -4.07 -15.64 27.84
C SER A 104 -4.52 -14.56 26.85
N VAL A 105 -4.94 -13.38 27.31
CA VAL A 105 -5.46 -12.30 26.45
C VAL A 105 -4.68 -11.02 26.70
N SER A 106 -4.09 -10.45 25.65
CA SER A 106 -3.45 -9.14 25.71
C SER A 106 -3.86 -8.25 24.54
N PHE A 107 -3.79 -6.94 24.77
CA PHE A 107 -4.07 -5.94 23.76
C PHE A 107 -2.89 -4.98 23.64
N GLU A 108 -2.38 -4.81 22.43
CA GLU A 108 -1.24 -3.97 22.12
C GLU A 108 -1.66 -2.81 21.22
N LEU A 109 -1.24 -1.60 21.59
CA LEU A 109 -1.31 -0.41 20.76
C LEU A 109 0.10 0.00 20.39
N GLY A 110 0.36 0.31 19.13
CA GLY A 110 1.68 0.73 18.71
C GLY A 110 1.69 1.63 17.49
N GLN A 111 2.84 2.22 17.25
CA GLN A 111 3.14 3.03 16.08
C GLN A 111 4.41 2.53 15.42
N GLU A 112 4.36 2.39 14.11
CA GLU A 112 5.49 2.06 13.25
C GLU A 112 5.88 3.30 12.44
N ASN A 113 7.17 3.63 12.45
CA ASN A 113 7.73 4.71 11.64
C ASN A 113 8.95 4.17 10.87
N ASN A 114 8.97 4.36 9.55
CA ASN A 114 10.05 3.89 8.69
C ASN A 114 10.44 4.92 7.63
N ASN A 115 11.56 4.69 6.96
CA ASN A 115 12.12 5.63 5.98
C ASN A 115 11.43 5.60 4.60
N THR A 116 10.31 4.89 4.45
CA THR A 116 9.63 4.70 3.17
C THR A 116 8.14 4.96 3.21
N MET A 117 7.55 5.11 4.39
CA MET A 117 6.12 5.28 4.63
C MET A 117 5.90 6.17 5.83
N ASP A 118 4.82 6.94 5.82
CA ASP A 118 4.37 7.70 6.98
C ASP A 118 4.11 6.82 8.21
N ALA A 119 4.15 7.43 9.38
CA ALA A 119 3.92 6.74 10.64
C ALA A 119 2.53 6.10 10.68
N THR A 120 2.47 4.79 10.86
CA THR A 120 1.22 4.02 10.92
C THR A 120 0.94 3.56 12.35
N SER A 121 -0.31 3.68 12.79
CA SER A 121 -0.73 3.21 14.11
C SER A 121 -1.51 1.90 13.98
N TYR A 122 -1.37 0.99 14.92
CA TYR A 122 -2.09 -0.29 14.93
C TYR A 122 -2.62 -0.65 16.32
N GLY A 123 -3.63 -1.51 16.32
CA GLY A 123 -4.12 -2.23 17.49
C GLY A 123 -4.06 -3.73 17.23
N LYS A 124 -3.57 -4.51 18.20
CA LYS A 124 -3.40 -5.96 18.09
C LYS A 124 -4.00 -6.65 19.32
N LEU A 125 -5.02 -7.48 19.09
CA LEU A 125 -5.56 -8.39 20.10
C LEU A 125 -4.87 -9.76 19.97
N THR A 126 -4.30 -10.26 21.06
CA THR A 126 -3.67 -11.58 21.12
C THR A 126 -4.45 -12.49 22.06
N VAL A 127 -4.81 -13.68 21.58
CA VAL A 127 -5.48 -14.73 22.38
C VAL A 127 -4.68 -16.02 22.28
N LYS A 128 -4.22 -16.56 23.41
CA LYS A 128 -3.50 -17.84 23.50
C LYS A 128 -4.47 -18.99 23.69
N LEU A 129 -4.42 -20.00 22.81
CA LEU A 129 -5.23 -21.22 22.88
C LEU A 129 -4.35 -22.47 23.10
N PRO A 130 -4.80 -23.44 23.92
CA PRO A 130 -6.01 -23.39 24.75
C PRO A 130 -5.89 -22.36 25.88
N LEU A 131 -7.02 -21.82 26.34
CA LEU A 131 -7.03 -20.90 27.47
C LEU A 131 -6.50 -21.64 28.71
N GLY A 132 -5.51 -21.07 29.41
CA GLY A 132 -4.93 -21.72 30.59
C GLY A 132 -5.93 -21.84 31.75
N ASN A 133 -5.77 -22.85 32.61
CA ASN A 133 -6.70 -23.24 33.68
C ASN A 133 -6.96 -22.19 34.79
N LYS A 134 -6.32 -21.01 34.73
CA LYS A 134 -6.39 -19.95 35.73
C LYS A 134 -6.66 -18.57 35.09
N GLN A 135 -7.65 -18.49 34.20
CA GLN A 135 -8.10 -17.20 33.66
C GLN A 135 -8.77 -16.37 34.74
N LYS A 136 -8.09 -15.32 35.20
CA LYS A 136 -8.70 -14.23 35.95
C LYS A 136 -8.38 -12.93 35.23
N PHE A 137 -9.30 -11.98 35.27
CA PHE A 137 -9.03 -10.63 34.81
C PHE A 137 -7.87 -10.04 35.61
N THR A 138 -6.99 -9.35 34.91
CA THR A 138 -5.87 -8.65 35.51
C THR A 138 -6.39 -7.58 36.46
N ASN A 139 -5.84 -7.56 37.68
CA ASN A 139 -6.05 -6.44 38.59
C ASN A 139 -5.13 -5.30 38.13
N PHE A 140 -5.70 -4.24 37.59
CA PHE A 140 -4.98 -3.06 37.05
C PHE A 140 -4.39 -2.15 38.15
N ALA A 141 -3.96 -2.74 39.26
CA ALA A 141 -3.37 -2.02 40.38
C ALA A 141 -1.96 -1.48 40.04
N ILE A 142 -1.62 -0.35 40.65
CA ILE A 142 -0.26 0.19 40.66
C ILE A 142 0.51 -0.51 41.78
N ALA A 143 1.63 -1.14 41.43
CA ALA A 143 2.48 -1.84 42.39
C ALA A 143 3.31 -0.85 43.22
N SER A 144 3.69 -1.26 44.44
CA SER A 144 4.59 -0.49 45.30
C SER A 144 6.08 -0.57 44.87
N LYS A 145 6.43 -1.56 44.03
CA LYS A 145 7.76 -1.75 43.46
C LYS A 145 7.74 -1.50 41.96
N ALA A 146 8.81 -0.90 41.44
CA ALA A 146 8.93 -0.58 40.01
C ALA A 146 8.87 -1.84 39.14
N PHE A 147 9.50 -2.94 39.56
CA PHE A 147 9.51 -4.21 38.82
C PHE A 147 9.06 -5.34 39.73
N LYS A 148 8.34 -6.32 39.17
CA LYS A 148 8.00 -7.55 39.90
C LYS A 148 9.30 -8.28 40.26
N ASP A 149 9.57 -8.40 41.55
CA ASP A 149 10.60 -9.31 42.05
C ASP A 149 10.12 -10.74 41.85
N SER A 150 10.69 -11.44 40.87
CA SER A 150 10.55 -12.90 40.81
C SER A 150 11.93 -13.54 40.99
N SER A 151 12.08 -14.26 42.10
CA SER A 151 13.22 -15.16 42.32
C SER A 151 13.13 -16.42 41.45
N LYS A 152 11.98 -16.66 40.81
CA LYS A 152 11.75 -17.72 39.82
C LYS A 152 11.50 -17.07 38.48
N MET A 153 12.34 -17.37 37.49
CA MET A 153 12.04 -16.99 36.13
C MET A 153 10.95 -17.94 35.64
N ASP A 154 9.75 -17.42 35.39
CA ASP A 154 8.73 -18.19 34.69
C ASP A 154 9.24 -18.36 33.27
N LEU A 155 9.72 -19.57 32.98
CA LEU A 155 10.34 -19.89 31.71
C LEU A 155 9.37 -19.77 30.56
N GLY A 156 8.06 -19.58 30.83
CA GLY A 156 7.02 -19.61 29.83
C GLY A 156 7.34 -20.77 28.90
N GLU A 157 7.38 -22.00 29.42
CA GLU A 157 7.94 -23.19 28.74
C GLU A 157 7.28 -23.49 27.37
N LEU A 158 6.31 -22.66 26.95
CA LEU A 158 5.54 -22.68 25.72
C LEU A 158 5.41 -21.29 25.05
N ALA A 159 6.23 -20.30 25.43
CA ALA A 159 6.22 -18.98 24.81
C ALA A 159 6.78 -19.06 23.39
N TRP A 160 6.03 -18.52 22.43
CA TRP A 160 6.47 -18.44 21.05
C TRP A 160 7.71 -17.54 20.92
N VAL A 161 8.65 -17.94 20.06
CA VAL A 161 9.82 -17.13 19.74
C VAL A 161 9.40 -15.77 19.17
N GLU A 162 9.96 -14.71 19.72
CA GLU A 162 9.71 -13.33 19.30
C GLU A 162 10.52 -12.99 18.03
N ARG A 163 9.90 -13.22 16.88
CA ARG A 163 10.45 -12.96 15.54
C ARG A 163 9.38 -12.40 14.60
N ASN A 164 9.74 -12.04 13.38
CA ASN A 164 8.80 -11.74 12.31
C ASN A 164 8.59 -12.99 11.47
N ASN A 165 7.47 -13.68 11.65
CA ASN A 165 7.14 -14.91 10.90
C ASN A 165 6.73 -14.63 9.44
N LYS A 166 6.33 -13.41 9.09
CA LYS A 166 6.00 -13.05 7.71
C LYS A 166 7.28 -12.73 6.94
N ILE A 167 7.46 -13.38 5.78
CA ILE A 167 8.53 -13.04 4.85
C ILE A 167 8.25 -11.64 4.31
N LYS A 168 9.19 -10.71 4.50
CA LYS A 168 9.07 -9.36 3.95
C LYS A 168 9.42 -9.40 2.47
N ASN A 169 8.61 -8.72 1.68
CA ASN A 169 8.71 -8.66 0.24
C ASN A 169 8.29 -7.27 -0.25
N SER A 170 8.49 -7.03 -1.54
CA SER A 170 8.14 -5.78 -2.23
C SER A 170 6.64 -5.69 -2.53
N THR A 171 5.77 -5.88 -1.52
CA THR A 171 4.31 -5.78 -1.67
C THR A 171 3.67 -4.78 -0.72
N ILE A 172 2.57 -4.16 -1.18
CA ILE A 172 1.77 -3.16 -0.47
C ILE A 172 0.32 -3.64 -0.41
N LEU A 173 -0.30 -3.61 0.78
CA LEU A 173 -1.75 -3.83 0.93
C LEU A 173 -2.46 -2.48 0.85
N PHE A 174 -3.31 -2.29 -0.16
CA PHE A 174 -4.03 -1.04 -0.38
C PHE A 174 -5.45 -1.32 -0.85
N TYR A 175 -6.45 -0.74 -0.17
CA TYR A 175 -7.89 -1.01 -0.37
C TYR A 175 -8.26 -2.49 -0.53
N GLY A 176 -7.62 -3.37 0.25
CA GLY A 176 -7.89 -4.82 0.23
C GLY A 176 -7.20 -5.60 -0.90
N LEU A 177 -6.40 -4.93 -1.74
CA LEU A 177 -5.61 -5.56 -2.81
C LEU A 177 -4.12 -5.53 -2.44
N THR A 178 -3.41 -6.61 -2.77
CA THR A 178 -1.95 -6.68 -2.63
C THR A 178 -1.30 -6.34 -3.96
N TYR A 179 -0.56 -5.23 -3.98
CA TYR A 179 0.23 -4.75 -5.09
C TYR A 179 1.69 -5.17 -4.91
N SER A 180 2.36 -5.55 -5.99
CA SER A 180 3.82 -5.68 -6.00
C SER A 180 4.47 -4.41 -6.55
N LEU A 181 5.77 -4.25 -6.31
CA LEU A 181 6.55 -3.12 -6.82
C LEU A 181 7.40 -3.53 -8.03
N VAL A 182 7.41 -2.68 -9.06
CA VAL A 182 8.26 -2.83 -10.25
C VAL A 182 9.17 -1.62 -10.40
N THR A 183 10.42 -1.85 -10.79
CA THR A 183 11.40 -0.78 -10.98
C THR A 183 11.59 -0.52 -12.46
N SER A 184 11.53 0.75 -12.86
CA SER A 184 11.84 1.16 -14.21
C SER A 184 13.29 0.82 -14.55
N PRO A 185 13.56 0.10 -15.65
CA PRO A 185 14.92 -0.11 -16.13
C PRO A 185 15.55 1.17 -16.70
N LYS A 186 14.75 2.22 -16.92
CA LYS A 186 15.18 3.50 -17.51
C LYS A 186 15.52 4.54 -16.44
N SER A 187 14.55 4.86 -15.59
CA SER A 187 14.65 5.93 -14.59
C SER A 187 15.08 5.43 -13.21
N GLY A 188 15.01 4.11 -12.96
CA GLY A 188 15.19 3.54 -11.61
C GLY A 188 14.03 3.83 -10.65
N ARG A 189 12.98 4.53 -11.10
CA ARG A 189 11.78 4.81 -10.29
C ARG A 189 10.99 3.54 -10.02
N VAL A 190 10.26 3.52 -8.90
CA VAL A 190 9.45 2.39 -8.47
C VAL A 190 7.98 2.68 -8.72
N TRP A 191 7.26 1.72 -9.28
CA TRP A 191 5.85 1.80 -9.64
C TRP A 191 5.07 0.64 -9.04
N LEU A 192 3.75 0.80 -8.91
CA LEU A 192 2.87 -0.35 -8.66
C LEU A 192 2.80 -1.27 -9.90
N ASP A 193 2.78 -2.58 -9.67
CA ASP A 193 2.78 -3.60 -10.72
C ASP A 193 1.51 -3.63 -11.59
N ARG A 194 0.40 -3.06 -11.12
CA ARG A 194 -0.89 -2.97 -11.84
C ARG A 194 -1.63 -1.65 -11.57
N ASN A 195 -2.66 -1.37 -12.36
CA ASN A 195 -3.51 -0.18 -12.18
C ASN A 195 -4.22 -0.27 -10.82
N LEU A 196 -4.53 0.87 -10.20
CA LEU A 196 -5.35 0.89 -8.98
C LEU A 196 -6.70 0.21 -9.23
N GLY A 197 -7.15 -0.61 -8.27
CA GLY A 197 -8.35 -1.45 -8.40
C GLY A 197 -8.18 -2.76 -9.18
N ALA A 198 -7.06 -2.97 -9.88
CA ALA A 198 -6.87 -4.19 -10.66
C ALA A 198 -6.63 -5.42 -9.76
N ARG A 199 -7.29 -6.54 -10.09
CA ARG A 199 -7.24 -7.78 -9.29
C ARG A 199 -5.99 -8.59 -9.59
N GLN A 200 -5.45 -8.48 -10.79
CA GLN A 200 -4.23 -9.16 -11.24
C GLN A 200 -3.34 -8.26 -12.10
N VAL A 201 -2.06 -8.63 -12.21
CA VAL A 201 -1.20 -8.08 -13.28
C VAL A 201 -1.67 -8.63 -14.60
N CYS A 202 -1.64 -7.81 -15.64
CA CYS A 202 -2.11 -8.17 -16.96
C CYS A 202 -1.41 -9.42 -17.51
N THR A 203 -2.23 -10.39 -17.90
CA THR A 203 -1.81 -11.59 -18.65
C THR A 203 -1.86 -11.36 -20.16
N SER A 204 -2.70 -10.42 -20.60
CA SER A 204 -2.76 -9.87 -21.96
C SER A 204 -3.14 -8.38 -21.90
N SER A 205 -3.04 -7.64 -23.01
CA SER A 205 -3.52 -6.26 -23.08
C SER A 205 -5.04 -6.14 -22.90
N THR A 206 -5.79 -7.23 -23.12
CA THR A 206 -7.26 -7.29 -23.08
C THR A 206 -7.81 -7.96 -21.82
N ASP A 207 -6.95 -8.23 -20.84
CA ASP A 207 -7.29 -8.90 -19.58
C ASP A 207 -8.18 -8.00 -18.69
N ALA A 208 -9.47 -8.34 -18.62
CA ALA A 208 -10.46 -7.55 -17.91
C ALA A 208 -10.18 -7.40 -16.41
N ASP A 209 -9.53 -8.38 -15.78
CA ASP A 209 -9.23 -8.35 -14.34
C ASP A 209 -8.01 -7.45 -14.02
N CYS A 210 -7.28 -7.01 -15.04
CA CYS A 210 -6.11 -6.16 -14.87
C CYS A 210 -6.33 -4.67 -15.20
N TYR A 211 -7.50 -4.31 -15.74
CA TYR A 211 -7.81 -2.93 -16.14
C TYR A 211 -7.81 -1.95 -14.96
N GLY A 212 -8.31 -2.41 -13.82
CA GLY A 212 -8.50 -1.58 -12.63
C GLY A 212 -9.73 -0.69 -12.71
N ASP A 213 -9.74 0.33 -11.85
CA ASP A 213 -10.86 1.26 -11.68
C ASP A 213 -10.74 2.48 -12.62
N TYR A 214 -11.84 3.25 -12.75
CA TYR A 214 -12.00 4.38 -13.66
C TYR A 214 -12.30 5.68 -12.91
N TYR A 215 -11.25 6.34 -12.44
CA TYR A 215 -11.34 7.55 -11.62
C TYR A 215 -11.68 8.77 -12.46
N GLN A 216 -12.52 9.66 -11.94
CA GLN A 216 -12.68 11.00 -12.48
C GLN A 216 -11.55 11.90 -11.98
N TRP A 217 -10.98 12.71 -12.87
CA TRP A 217 -9.71 13.36 -12.58
C TRP A 217 -9.79 14.31 -11.36
N GLY A 218 -8.90 14.11 -10.38
CA GLY A 218 -8.85 14.82 -9.10
C GLY A 218 -9.86 14.41 -8.03
N ARG A 219 -10.68 13.37 -8.27
CA ARG A 219 -11.70 12.89 -7.33
C ARG A 219 -11.12 11.82 -6.40
N ALA A 220 -11.57 11.79 -5.14
CA ALA A 220 -11.25 10.73 -4.20
C ALA A 220 -11.88 9.40 -4.60
N LYS A 221 -11.33 8.29 -4.07
CA LYS A 221 -11.95 6.97 -4.13
C LYS A 221 -13.20 6.93 -3.24
N ASP A 222 -14.36 7.15 -3.82
CA ASP A 222 -15.65 7.25 -3.12
C ASP A 222 -16.69 6.26 -3.65
N GLY A 223 -16.25 5.26 -4.43
CA GLY A 223 -17.09 4.24 -5.07
C GLY A 223 -17.48 4.57 -6.50
N HIS A 224 -17.34 5.82 -6.96
CA HIS A 224 -17.64 6.19 -8.34
C HIS A 224 -16.74 5.48 -9.36
N GLU A 225 -15.51 5.17 -8.98
CA GLU A 225 -14.46 4.62 -9.84
C GLU A 225 -14.76 3.21 -10.32
N SER A 226 -15.65 2.49 -9.62
CA SER A 226 -16.08 1.16 -10.02
C SER A 226 -16.68 1.19 -11.43
N SER A 227 -16.28 0.22 -12.25
CA SER A 227 -16.82 0.02 -13.60
C SER A 227 -18.34 -0.24 -13.63
N THR A 228 -18.93 -0.63 -12.50
CA THR A 228 -20.36 -0.93 -12.35
C THR A 228 -21.12 0.07 -11.49
N SER A 229 -20.49 1.17 -11.03
CA SER A 229 -21.21 2.16 -10.21
C SER A 229 -22.32 2.85 -11.00
N ASP A 230 -23.37 3.27 -10.31
CA ASP A 230 -24.44 4.05 -10.92
C ASP A 230 -23.93 5.40 -11.43
N THR A 231 -24.70 6.02 -12.33
CA THR A 231 -24.42 7.38 -12.82
C THR A 231 -25.32 8.41 -12.16
N THR A 232 -24.87 9.66 -12.14
CA THR A 232 -25.69 10.82 -11.78
C THR A 232 -25.41 11.99 -12.70
N LYS A 233 -26.45 12.75 -13.04
CA LYS A 233 -26.33 14.03 -13.76
C LYS A 233 -26.09 15.21 -12.82
N THR A 234 -26.20 14.98 -11.51
CA THR A 234 -26.00 16.03 -10.50
C THR A 234 -24.51 16.29 -10.34
N ARG A 235 -24.03 17.40 -10.90
CA ARG A 235 -22.63 17.82 -10.79
C ARG A 235 -22.25 18.21 -9.36
N ALA A 236 -21.03 17.86 -8.97
CA ALA A 236 -20.52 18.13 -7.62
C ALA A 236 -20.30 19.63 -7.39
N SER A 237 -20.65 20.12 -6.19
CA SER A 237 -20.38 21.49 -5.75
C SER A 237 -19.01 21.65 -5.07
N SER A 238 -18.25 20.57 -4.91
CA SER A 238 -16.92 20.53 -4.30
C SER A 238 -16.09 19.42 -4.94
N ILE A 239 -14.76 19.57 -4.93
CA ILE A 239 -13.84 18.50 -5.36
C ILE A 239 -13.49 17.51 -4.23
N THR A 240 -13.65 17.91 -2.97
CA THR A 240 -13.28 17.10 -1.79
C THR A 240 -14.48 16.38 -1.18
N THR A 241 -15.69 16.86 -1.45
CA THR A 241 -16.94 16.26 -0.96
C THR A 241 -17.94 16.07 -2.11
N PRO A 242 -17.59 15.28 -3.14
CA PRO A 242 -18.52 14.94 -4.21
C PRO A 242 -19.68 14.07 -3.69
N ALA A 243 -20.73 13.91 -4.52
CA ALA A 243 -21.81 12.97 -4.22
C ALA A 243 -21.26 11.52 -4.24
N PRO A 244 -21.30 10.78 -3.12
CA PRO A 244 -20.59 9.51 -3.00
C PRO A 244 -21.19 8.43 -3.92
N ASN A 245 -20.38 7.42 -4.26
CA ASN A 245 -20.75 6.18 -4.94
C ASN A 245 -21.32 6.31 -6.36
N LYS A 246 -21.39 7.51 -6.94
CA LYS A 246 -21.95 7.71 -8.30
C LYS A 246 -20.97 8.39 -9.22
N PHE A 247 -20.84 7.82 -10.42
CA PHE A 247 -20.07 8.42 -11.51
C PHE A 247 -20.83 9.61 -12.10
N ILE A 248 -20.22 10.79 -12.07
CA ILE A 248 -20.91 12.00 -12.50
C ILE A 248 -20.78 12.12 -14.01
N ILE A 249 -21.91 11.98 -14.71
CA ILE A 249 -22.00 12.23 -16.13
C ILE A 249 -22.47 13.67 -16.36
N ASN A 250 -22.11 14.24 -17.49
CA ASN A 250 -22.53 15.59 -17.85
C ASN A 250 -23.10 15.57 -19.28
N GLN A 251 -24.38 15.96 -19.38
CA GLN A 251 -25.18 15.94 -20.61
C GLN A 251 -25.73 17.34 -20.94
N ASP A 252 -25.16 18.40 -20.34
CA ASP A 252 -25.60 19.78 -20.53
C ASP A 252 -25.49 20.16 -22.02
N LYS A 253 -26.60 20.63 -22.61
CA LYS A 253 -26.64 21.08 -24.02
C LYS A 253 -25.95 22.45 -24.14
N GLY A 254 -25.07 22.61 -25.13
CA GLY A 254 -24.53 23.93 -25.53
C GLY A 254 -23.16 24.33 -24.95
N SER A 255 -22.58 23.52 -24.07
CA SER A 255 -21.16 23.64 -23.67
C SER A 255 -20.62 22.24 -23.57
N THR A 256 -19.47 21.94 -24.21
CA THR A 256 -18.85 20.62 -24.11
C THR A 256 -18.77 20.21 -22.63
N PRO A 257 -19.47 19.15 -22.19
CA PRO A 257 -19.52 18.76 -20.80
C PRO A 257 -18.17 18.16 -20.37
N ARG A 258 -17.25 19.02 -19.90
CA ARG A 258 -15.85 18.64 -19.68
C ARG A 258 -15.50 18.29 -18.24
N ASP A 259 -16.24 18.81 -17.25
CA ASP A 259 -15.96 18.60 -15.83
C ASP A 259 -17.14 17.98 -15.07
N TRP A 260 -16.82 17.10 -14.11
CA TRP A 260 -17.76 16.46 -13.19
C TRP A 260 -18.16 17.39 -12.04
N ALA A 261 -17.38 18.44 -11.78
CA ALA A 261 -17.77 19.52 -10.89
C ALA A 261 -18.59 20.60 -11.62
N LYS A 262 -19.35 21.38 -10.85
CA LYS A 262 -20.03 22.59 -11.35
C LYS A 262 -19.00 23.60 -11.87
N GLY A 263 -19.41 24.38 -12.87
CA GLY A 263 -18.56 25.43 -13.43
C GLY A 263 -18.13 26.45 -12.38
N GLY A 264 -16.89 26.93 -12.45
CA GLY A 264 -16.31 27.82 -11.43
C GLY A 264 -15.45 27.12 -10.40
N ILE A 265 -15.66 25.81 -10.19
CA ILE A 265 -14.89 25.02 -9.25
C ILE A 265 -13.57 24.60 -9.89
N ASP A 266 -12.46 25.03 -9.27
CA ASP A 266 -11.10 24.62 -9.64
C ASP A 266 -10.85 24.59 -11.16
N LYS A 267 -11.25 25.66 -11.85
CA LYS A 267 -11.17 25.76 -13.33
C LYS A 267 -9.77 25.43 -13.85
N ARG A 268 -8.73 25.83 -13.11
CA ARG A 268 -7.33 25.60 -13.48
C ARG A 268 -6.85 24.19 -13.11
N GLY A 269 -7.51 23.47 -12.20
CA GLY A 269 -7.11 22.13 -11.77
C GLY A 269 -6.08 22.12 -10.63
N GLY A 270 -5.73 23.28 -10.07
CA GLY A 270 -4.68 23.39 -9.05
C GLY A 270 -5.04 22.70 -7.74
N LEU A 271 -6.31 22.79 -7.31
CA LEU A 271 -6.77 22.11 -6.11
C LEU A 271 -6.76 20.59 -6.31
N ARG A 272 -7.14 20.09 -7.49
CA ARG A 272 -7.07 18.67 -7.83
C ARG A 272 -5.64 18.13 -7.94
N VAL A 273 -4.71 18.92 -8.48
CA VAL A 273 -3.27 18.57 -8.51
C VAL A 273 -2.73 18.41 -7.10
N ALA A 274 -3.09 19.33 -6.18
CA ALA A 274 -2.71 19.22 -4.77
C ALA A 274 -3.40 18.04 -4.07
N ALA A 275 -4.66 17.75 -4.43
CA ALA A 275 -5.44 16.68 -3.82
C ALA A 275 -4.92 15.28 -4.15
N TRP A 276 -4.35 15.08 -5.33
CA TRP A 276 -3.76 13.79 -5.78
C TRP A 276 -2.26 13.64 -5.53
N LYS A 277 -1.64 14.59 -4.82
CA LYS A 277 -0.29 14.44 -4.30
C LYS A 277 -0.32 13.55 -3.04
N ASP A 278 0.78 12.87 -2.73
CA ASP A 278 0.95 12.12 -1.48
C ASP A 278 0.59 12.98 -0.26
N GLY A 279 -0.25 12.44 0.61
CA GLY A 279 -0.80 13.15 1.78
C GLY A 279 -1.84 14.23 1.46
N GLY A 280 -2.26 14.36 0.20
CA GLY A 280 -3.31 15.26 -0.24
C GLY A 280 -4.71 14.81 0.23
N VAL A 281 -5.66 15.74 0.23
CA VAL A 281 -7.04 15.50 0.70
C VAL A 281 -7.79 14.40 -0.05
N ASN A 282 -7.41 14.12 -1.30
CA ASN A 282 -7.95 13.05 -2.12
C ASN A 282 -6.82 12.12 -2.61
N ASP A 283 -5.80 11.89 -1.77
CA ASP A 283 -4.75 10.98 -2.16
C ASP A 283 -5.33 9.57 -2.35
N ILE A 284 -5.17 9.06 -3.56
CA ILE A 284 -5.73 7.80 -4.02
C ILE A 284 -4.65 6.73 -4.18
N CYS A 285 -3.38 7.09 -4.01
CA CYS A 285 -2.27 6.15 -4.04
C CYS A 285 -1.92 5.72 -2.61
N PRO A 286 -1.23 4.58 -2.43
CA PRO A 286 -0.70 4.20 -1.12
C PRO A 286 0.26 5.26 -0.58
N ALA A 287 0.33 5.44 0.74
CA ALA A 287 1.28 6.36 1.36
C ALA A 287 2.72 6.18 0.84
N GLY A 288 3.38 7.27 0.48
CA GLY A 288 4.69 7.26 -0.18
C GLY A 288 4.64 7.02 -1.70
N PHE A 289 3.44 7.01 -2.28
CA PHE A 289 3.19 6.96 -3.72
C PHE A 289 2.21 8.05 -4.12
N SER A 290 2.32 8.53 -5.35
CA SER A 290 1.41 9.52 -5.91
C SER A 290 1.00 9.18 -7.33
N VAL A 291 -0.01 9.90 -7.83
CA VAL A 291 -0.34 9.90 -9.26
C VAL A 291 0.83 10.55 -10.01
N PRO A 292 1.41 9.89 -11.03
CA PRO A 292 2.63 10.35 -11.68
C PRO A 292 2.42 11.70 -12.34
N SER A 293 3.46 12.54 -12.33
CA SER A 293 3.50 13.74 -13.15
C SER A 293 3.69 13.42 -14.64
N ILE A 294 3.47 14.40 -15.50
CA ILE A 294 3.72 14.29 -16.94
C ILE A 294 5.14 13.79 -17.23
N ASN A 295 6.16 14.34 -16.56
CA ASN A 295 7.55 13.99 -16.83
C ASN A 295 7.86 12.55 -16.39
N GLU A 296 7.38 12.17 -15.19
CA GLU A 296 7.60 10.82 -14.66
C GLU A 296 6.93 9.76 -15.52
N LEU A 297 5.70 10.01 -15.96
CA LEU A 297 5.02 9.07 -16.84
C LEU A 297 5.69 9.01 -18.22
N LYS A 298 6.02 10.15 -18.83
CA LYS A 298 6.67 10.18 -20.16
C LYS A 298 7.98 9.44 -20.19
N GLU A 299 8.84 9.68 -19.20
CA GLU A 299 10.18 9.09 -19.11
C GLU A 299 10.15 7.56 -19.10
N ASP A 300 9.12 6.98 -18.48
CA ASP A 300 8.95 5.52 -18.35
C ASP A 300 7.93 4.93 -19.34
N THR A 301 7.38 5.73 -20.27
CA THR A 301 6.40 5.26 -21.27
C THR A 301 6.70 5.78 -22.67
N VAL A 302 6.13 6.93 -23.06
CA VAL A 302 6.14 7.46 -24.43
C VAL A 302 7.57 7.74 -24.89
N ASP A 303 8.41 8.29 -24.02
CA ASP A 303 9.82 8.56 -24.33
C ASP A 303 10.69 7.27 -24.22
N PHE A 304 10.08 6.16 -23.77
CA PHE A 304 10.69 4.86 -23.60
C PHE A 304 9.97 3.75 -24.37
N SER A 305 9.69 4.02 -25.65
CA SER A 305 9.22 3.05 -26.66
C SER A 305 7.78 2.53 -26.52
N VAL A 306 6.95 3.08 -25.63
CA VAL A 306 5.51 2.80 -25.63
C VAL A 306 4.84 3.60 -26.76
N THR A 307 4.66 2.96 -27.91
CA THR A 307 4.17 3.60 -29.15
C THR A 307 2.83 3.04 -29.63
N ASN A 308 2.40 1.90 -29.09
CA ASN A 308 1.11 1.28 -29.39
C ASN A 308 0.71 0.33 -28.24
N THR A 309 -0.51 -0.21 -28.28
CA THR A 309 -1.02 -1.10 -27.21
C THR A 309 -0.20 -2.38 -27.02
N ALA A 310 0.44 -2.88 -28.08
CA ALA A 310 1.32 -4.04 -27.98
C ALA A 310 2.61 -3.72 -27.19
N THR A 311 3.25 -2.59 -27.49
CA THR A 311 4.43 -2.11 -26.76
C THR A 311 4.09 -1.62 -25.35
N ALA A 312 2.89 -1.07 -25.13
CA ALA A 312 2.39 -0.73 -23.80
C ALA A 312 2.28 -1.98 -22.90
N PHE A 313 1.76 -3.08 -23.44
CA PHE A 313 1.65 -4.35 -22.72
C PHE A 313 3.00 -5.07 -22.54
N SER A 314 3.90 -5.00 -23.52
CA SER A 314 5.22 -5.62 -23.40
C SER A 314 6.21 -4.80 -22.56
N SER A 315 5.89 -3.54 -22.25
CA SER A 315 6.67 -2.69 -21.35
C SER A 315 6.77 -3.27 -19.92
N PHE A 316 7.71 -2.76 -19.13
CA PHE A 316 7.87 -3.18 -17.73
C PHE A 316 6.62 -2.90 -16.86
N LEU A 317 5.78 -1.95 -17.28
CA LEU A 317 4.52 -1.59 -16.59
C LEU A 317 3.34 -2.50 -16.97
N LYS A 318 3.47 -3.30 -18.04
CA LYS A 318 2.41 -4.18 -18.58
C LYS A 318 1.06 -3.47 -18.68
N LEU A 319 1.05 -2.32 -19.34
CA LEU A 319 -0.12 -1.46 -19.39
C LEU A 319 -1.25 -2.12 -20.21
N PRO A 320 -2.46 -2.25 -19.65
CA PRO A 320 -3.59 -2.79 -20.40
C PRO A 320 -4.24 -1.77 -21.33
N ALA A 321 -4.98 -2.28 -22.31
CA ALA A 321 -5.94 -1.52 -23.06
C ALA A 321 -7.26 -1.36 -22.26
N ALA A 322 -7.19 -0.69 -21.11
CA ALA A 322 -8.31 -0.55 -20.18
C ALA A 322 -9.45 0.33 -20.71
N GLY A 323 -9.22 1.12 -21.75
CA GLY A 323 -10.19 2.08 -22.27
C GLY A 323 -10.52 3.17 -21.24
N SER A 324 -11.68 3.81 -21.41
CA SER A 324 -12.13 4.87 -20.49
C SER A 324 -13.61 4.74 -20.19
N ARG A 325 -14.04 5.29 -19.05
CA ARG A 325 -15.47 5.46 -18.77
C ARG A 325 -15.96 6.80 -19.33
N ASN A 326 -17.02 6.75 -20.12
CA ASN A 326 -17.53 7.88 -20.87
C ASN A 326 -18.18 8.93 -19.96
N GLY A 327 -17.74 10.17 -20.04
CA GLY A 327 -18.25 11.28 -19.22
C GLY A 327 -19.68 11.77 -19.57
N TYR A 328 -20.26 11.30 -20.67
CA TYR A 328 -21.62 11.66 -21.13
C TYR A 328 -22.65 10.56 -20.85
N SER A 329 -22.32 9.29 -21.13
CA SER A 329 -23.21 8.14 -20.92
C SER A 329 -22.89 7.30 -19.68
N GLY A 330 -21.66 7.39 -19.16
CA GLY A 330 -21.16 6.51 -18.11
C GLY A 330 -20.78 5.11 -18.60
N GLY A 331 -20.91 4.83 -19.91
CA GLY A 331 -20.53 3.56 -20.51
C GLY A 331 -19.01 3.36 -20.57
N LEU A 332 -18.57 2.10 -20.66
CA LEU A 332 -17.16 1.76 -20.84
C LEU A 332 -16.82 1.76 -22.33
N ASN A 333 -15.89 2.62 -22.73
CA ASN A 333 -15.46 2.79 -24.11
C ASN A 333 -14.05 2.20 -24.29
N ASP A 334 -13.79 1.67 -25.49
CA ASP A 334 -12.44 1.32 -25.97
C ASP A 334 -11.69 0.26 -25.13
N ARG A 335 -12.43 -0.50 -24.29
CA ARG A 335 -11.90 -1.65 -23.57
C ARG A 335 -11.38 -2.68 -24.56
N GLY A 336 -10.11 -3.06 -24.38
CA GLY A 336 -9.38 -3.95 -25.28
C GLY A 336 -8.77 -3.27 -26.50
N SER A 337 -8.89 -1.95 -26.65
CA SER A 337 -8.38 -1.21 -27.82
C SER A 337 -7.54 0.03 -27.49
N GLU A 338 -7.75 0.67 -26.33
CA GLU A 338 -7.03 1.89 -25.93
C GLU A 338 -6.48 1.75 -24.49
N THR A 339 -5.23 2.09 -24.24
CA THR A 339 -4.73 2.38 -22.88
C THR A 339 -5.04 3.82 -22.54
N PHE A 340 -5.71 4.05 -21.41
CA PHE A 340 -6.01 5.39 -20.90
C PHE A 340 -5.52 5.52 -19.45
N LEU A 341 -4.53 6.39 -19.20
CA LEU A 341 -4.03 6.65 -17.86
C LEU A 341 -4.11 8.14 -17.53
N TRP A 342 -4.67 8.45 -16.36
CA TRP A 342 -4.58 9.79 -15.80
C TRP A 342 -3.18 10.06 -15.24
N MET A 343 -2.79 11.33 -15.29
CA MET A 343 -1.58 11.84 -14.67
C MET A 343 -1.84 13.20 -14.00
N ARG A 344 -0.90 13.61 -13.15
CA ARG A 344 -0.88 14.93 -12.54
C ARG A 344 -0.22 15.92 -13.50
N VAL A 345 -0.86 17.08 -13.70
CA VAL A 345 -0.44 18.07 -14.70
C VAL A 345 0.10 19.35 -14.06
N ASN A 346 0.88 20.11 -14.82
CA ASN A 346 1.18 21.49 -14.50
C ASN A 346 0.05 22.38 -15.04
N VAL A 347 -0.61 23.12 -14.15
CA VAL A 347 -1.79 23.96 -14.38
C VAL A 347 -1.71 24.80 -15.67
N SER A 348 -2.66 24.60 -16.61
CA SER A 348 -3.04 25.58 -17.63
C SER A 348 -4.57 25.60 -17.80
N ALA A 349 -5.12 26.70 -18.30
CA ALA A 349 -6.48 27.22 -18.03
C ALA A 349 -7.70 26.47 -18.62
N ALA A 350 -7.65 25.15 -18.79
CA ALA A 350 -8.72 24.35 -19.38
C ALA A 350 -9.54 23.56 -18.35
N THR A 351 -10.80 23.27 -18.67
CA THR A 351 -11.70 22.34 -17.96
C THR A 351 -11.38 20.86 -18.22
N ASP A 352 -10.24 20.61 -18.82
CA ASP A 352 -9.72 19.31 -19.22
C ASP A 352 -8.43 19.03 -18.46
N SER A 353 -7.97 17.79 -18.52
CA SER A 353 -6.70 17.36 -17.92
C SER A 353 -5.99 16.38 -18.85
N ASP A 354 -4.68 16.26 -18.69
CA ASP A 354 -3.90 15.40 -19.58
C ASP A 354 -4.03 13.93 -19.16
N ALA A 355 -4.19 13.08 -20.17
CA ALA A 355 -4.16 11.64 -20.07
C ALA A 355 -3.18 11.08 -21.09
N MET A 356 -2.53 9.98 -20.74
CA MET A 356 -1.80 9.18 -21.71
C MET A 356 -2.81 8.28 -22.40
N VAL A 357 -2.81 8.35 -23.72
CA VAL A 357 -3.66 7.56 -24.59
C VAL A 357 -2.76 6.78 -25.54
N VAL A 358 -2.89 5.46 -25.52
CA VAL A 358 -2.15 4.57 -26.44
C VAL A 358 -3.14 3.68 -27.18
N THR A 359 -3.12 3.75 -28.51
CA THR A 359 -3.95 2.95 -29.41
C THR A 359 -3.09 1.94 -30.17
N SER A 360 -3.64 1.22 -31.14
CA SER A 360 -2.86 0.36 -32.03
C SER A 360 -1.92 1.15 -32.97
N THR A 361 -2.16 2.44 -33.18
CA THR A 361 -1.45 3.26 -34.18
C THR A 361 -0.56 4.34 -33.59
N GLY A 362 -0.62 4.59 -32.28
CA GLY A 362 0.20 5.62 -31.65
C GLY A 362 0.00 5.73 -30.14
N GLY A 363 0.99 6.32 -29.47
CA GLY A 363 0.92 6.71 -28.05
C GLY A 363 1.15 8.22 -27.93
N ALA A 364 0.28 8.91 -27.21
CA ALA A 364 0.39 10.35 -27.00
C ALA A 364 -0.18 10.77 -25.65
N ILE A 365 0.30 11.90 -25.15
CA ILE A 365 -0.36 12.61 -24.06
C ILE A 365 -1.28 13.65 -24.68
N THR A 366 -2.55 13.56 -24.31
CA THR A 366 -3.62 14.37 -24.89
C THR A 366 -4.54 14.89 -23.80
N ASN A 367 -5.18 16.01 -24.09
CA ASN A 367 -6.05 16.69 -23.19
C ASN A 367 -7.47 16.07 -23.27
N ARG A 368 -8.02 15.67 -22.12
CA ARG A 368 -9.27 14.91 -22.03
C ARG A 368 -10.23 15.53 -21.01
N PRO A 369 -11.55 15.43 -21.25
CA PRO A 369 -12.57 15.81 -20.28
C PRO A 369 -12.34 15.17 -18.92
N ARG A 370 -12.28 15.98 -17.87
CA ARG A 370 -12.21 15.52 -16.47
C ARG A 370 -13.40 14.62 -16.10
N THR A 371 -14.55 14.76 -16.78
CA THR A 371 -15.71 13.85 -16.63
C THR A 371 -15.42 12.41 -16.99
N LYS A 372 -14.42 12.13 -17.85
CA LYS A 372 -14.03 10.75 -18.18
C LYS A 372 -13.49 10.03 -16.95
N GLY A 373 -13.75 8.73 -16.90
CA GLY A 373 -13.13 7.83 -15.95
C GLY A 373 -11.91 7.19 -16.59
N GLY A 374 -10.77 7.26 -15.92
CA GLY A 374 -9.50 6.74 -16.42
C GLY A 374 -8.76 5.96 -15.36
N SER A 375 -7.95 5.00 -15.78
CA SER A 375 -7.13 4.21 -14.87
C SER A 375 -5.96 5.02 -14.33
N ILE A 376 -5.43 4.58 -13.19
CA ILE A 376 -4.34 5.24 -12.49
C ILE A 376 -3.26 4.21 -12.17
N ARG A 377 -2.01 4.62 -12.40
CA ARG A 377 -0.81 3.83 -12.13
C ARG A 377 0.11 4.63 -11.22
N CYS A 378 0.18 4.28 -9.93
CA CYS A 378 0.94 5.06 -8.97
C CYS A 378 2.45 4.82 -9.08
N ILE A 379 3.21 5.88 -8.81
CA ILE A 379 4.68 5.90 -8.75
C ILE A 379 5.11 6.25 -7.33
N LYS A 380 6.22 5.68 -6.85
CA LYS A 380 6.80 5.98 -5.54
C LYS A 380 7.39 7.39 -5.54
N ASP A 381 7.12 8.14 -4.49
CA ASP A 381 7.66 9.47 -4.29
C ASP A 381 9.17 9.44 -3.99
N LEU A 382 9.85 10.56 -4.26
CA LEU A 382 11.30 10.73 -4.11
C LEU A 382 11.68 11.36 -2.78
#